data_AF-A0A2X2VWS0-F1
#
_entry.id   AF-A0A2X2VWS0-F1
#
_cell.length_a   1.000
_cell.length_b   1.000
_cell.length_c   1.000
_cell.angle_alpha   90.00
_cell.angle_beta   90.00
_cell.angle_gamma   90.00
#
_symmetry.space_group_name_H-M   'P 1'
#
loop_
_entity.id
_entity.type
_entity.pdbx_description
1 polymer ?
#
loop_
_entity_poly.entity_id
_entity_poly.type
_entity_poly.pdbx_seq_one_letter_code
_entity_poly.pdbx_strand_id
1 'polypeptide(L)'
;MELKVTSLEQLKQMAEYDILELPRFKKEIPFNVKVKRVSLLNLVRKGIIPNKLLSAAEELFYGKTSDKGNVDMKTLTDVMFIMAENALVEPSVKDLEEVGLELTDEQIVALFNYTQQGVQELESFREEPEDNDGANDKQTVQTKTK
;
A
#
# COMPACT_ATOMS: atom_id res chain seq x y z
N MET A 1 28.68 10.31 14.82
CA MET A 1 29.05 9.37 13.73
C MET A 1 29.61 10.19 12.58
N GLU A 2 30.77 9.83 12.03
CA GLU A 2 31.28 10.48 10.80
C GLU A 2 30.50 9.97 9.58
N LEU A 3 30.08 10.90 8.70
CA LEU A 3 29.44 10.55 7.44
C LEU A 3 30.49 10.04 6.45
N LYS A 4 30.33 8.80 5.97
CA LYS A 4 31.18 8.20 4.93
C LYS A 4 30.38 8.03 3.64
N VAL A 5 31.04 8.20 2.50
CA VAL A 5 30.44 7.98 1.19
C VAL A 5 30.07 6.49 1.04
N THR A 6 28.85 6.23 0.57
CA THR A 6 28.35 4.89 0.30
C THR A 6 29.09 4.25 -0.88
N SER A 7 29.51 2.99 -0.74
CA SER A 7 30.20 2.27 -1.82
C SER A 7 29.24 1.75 -2.89
N LEU A 8 29.77 1.43 -4.09
CA LEU A 8 28.96 0.84 -5.15
C LEU A 8 28.36 -0.52 -4.74
N GLU A 9 29.06 -1.29 -3.93
CA GLU A 9 28.55 -2.57 -3.40
C GLU A 9 27.35 -2.36 -2.48
N GLN A 10 27.41 -1.36 -1.60
CA GLN A 10 26.28 -0.98 -0.75
C GLN A 10 25.10 -0.47 -1.58
N LEU A 11 25.35 0.30 -2.64
CA LEU A 11 24.30 0.75 -3.56
C LEU A 11 23.62 -0.42 -4.29
N LYS A 12 24.37 -1.47 -4.65
CA LYS A 12 23.79 -2.68 -5.25
C LYS A 12 22.88 -3.41 -4.26
N GLN A 13 23.30 -3.53 -3.01
CA GLN A 13 22.47 -4.09 -1.95
C GLN A 13 21.20 -3.26 -1.73
N MET A 14 21.31 -1.93 -1.72
CA MET A 14 20.14 -1.03 -1.61
C MET A 14 19.21 -1.07 -2.83
N ALA A 15 19.68 -1.58 -3.97
CA ALA A 15 18.88 -1.74 -5.19
C ALA A 15 18.18 -3.10 -5.27
N GLU A 16 18.47 -4.01 -4.34
CA GLU A 16 17.73 -5.27 -4.21
C GLU A 16 16.27 -4.99 -3.84
N TYR A 17 15.41 -5.96 -4.14
CA TYR A 17 13.99 -5.89 -3.84
C TYR A 17 13.75 -6.20 -2.36
N ASP A 18 12.78 -5.51 -1.77
CA ASP A 18 12.26 -5.90 -0.46
C ASP A 18 11.21 -7.01 -0.66
N ILE A 19 11.09 -7.90 0.32
CA ILE A 19 9.99 -8.88 0.39
C ILE A 19 9.00 -8.42 1.45
N LEU A 20 7.73 -8.34 1.06
CA LEU A 20 6.63 -7.90 1.90
C LEU A 20 5.50 -8.92 1.88
N GLU A 21 4.89 -9.20 3.03
CA GLU A 21 3.59 -9.85 3.09
C GLU A 21 2.50 -8.78 2.99
N LEU A 22 1.72 -8.81 1.91
CA LEU A 22 0.54 -7.98 1.73
C LEU A 22 -0.71 -8.65 2.33
N PRO A 23 -1.80 -7.88 2.56
CA PRO A 23 -3.09 -8.46 2.93
C PRO A 23 -3.48 -9.62 2.01
N ARG A 24 -3.87 -10.75 2.61
CA ARG A 24 -4.06 -12.02 1.90
C ARG A 24 -5.38 -12.01 1.11
N PHE A 25 -5.39 -12.60 -0.08
CA PHE A 25 -6.64 -12.85 -0.82
C PHE A 25 -7.52 -13.90 -0.14
N LYS A 26 -6.92 -14.85 0.56
CA LYS A 26 -7.58 -15.93 1.31
C LYS A 26 -6.81 -16.17 2.61
N LYS A 27 -7.52 -16.45 3.71
CA LYS A 27 -6.93 -16.60 5.06
C LYS A 27 -5.73 -17.57 5.11
N GLU A 28 -5.84 -18.69 4.39
CA GLU A 28 -4.90 -19.80 4.44
C GLU A 28 -3.59 -19.59 3.67
N ILE A 29 -3.55 -18.64 2.72
CA ILE A 29 -2.41 -18.49 1.81
C ILE A 29 -1.79 -17.10 1.99
N PRO A 30 -0.56 -16.99 2.51
CA PRO A 30 0.12 -15.70 2.64
C PRO A 30 0.40 -15.11 1.25
N PHE A 31 0.24 -13.79 1.13
CA PHE A 31 0.51 -13.09 -0.12
C PHE A 31 1.85 -12.33 -0.03
N ASN A 32 2.93 -13.07 -0.20
CA ASN A 32 4.28 -12.53 -0.20
C ASN A 32 4.67 -12.02 -1.58
N VAL A 33 5.20 -10.80 -1.63
CA VAL A 33 5.53 -10.10 -2.87
C VAL A 33 6.93 -9.49 -2.80
N LYS A 34 7.60 -9.39 -3.95
CA LYS A 34 8.78 -8.55 -4.14
C LYS A 34 8.33 -7.15 -4.52
N VAL A 35 8.86 -6.16 -3.83
CA VAL A 35 8.56 -4.75 -4.06
C VAL A 35 9.83 -3.93 -4.21
N LYS A 36 9.70 -2.77 -4.84
CA LYS A 36 10.75 -1.76 -4.90
C LYS A 36 10.18 -0.39 -4.56
N ARG A 37 11.00 0.46 -3.94
CA ARG A 37 10.59 1.86 -3.73
C ARG A 37 10.47 2.58 -5.07
N VAL A 38 9.33 3.23 -5.25
CA VAL A 38 9.07 4.11 -6.38
C VAL A 38 8.88 5.53 -5.88
N SER A 39 9.24 6.50 -6.73
CA SER A 39 9.08 7.92 -6.43
C SER A 39 8.03 8.50 -7.35
N LEU A 40 6.98 9.10 -6.78
CA LEU A 40 5.92 9.77 -7.52
C LEU A 40 6.49 10.83 -8.49
N LEU A 41 7.44 11.66 -8.03
CA LEU A 41 8.12 12.65 -8.87
C LEU A 41 8.89 12.01 -10.03
N ASN A 42 9.52 10.85 -9.82
CA ASN A 42 10.18 10.13 -10.92
C ASN A 42 9.18 9.57 -11.93
N LEU A 43 8.01 9.11 -11.50
CA LEU A 43 6.96 8.63 -12.39
C LEU A 43 6.37 9.80 -13.20
N VAL A 44 6.16 10.96 -12.58
CA VAL A 44 5.80 12.21 -13.26
C VAL A 44 6.87 12.60 -14.28
N ARG A 45 8.14 12.68 -13.88
CA ARG A 45 9.26 13.04 -14.77
C ARG A 45 9.41 12.11 -15.97
N LYS A 46 9.12 10.82 -15.80
CA LYS A 46 9.15 9.80 -16.87
C LYS A 46 7.90 9.80 -17.76
N GLY A 47 6.88 10.59 -17.43
CA GLY A 47 5.60 10.61 -18.16
C GLY A 47 4.73 9.38 -17.91
N ILE A 48 5.05 8.58 -16.88
CA ILE A 48 4.24 7.41 -16.49
C ILE A 48 2.95 7.89 -15.83
N ILE A 49 3.02 8.94 -15.00
CA ILE A 49 1.84 9.67 -14.55
C ILE A 49 1.39 10.58 -15.70
N PRO A 50 0.19 10.37 -16.28
CA PRO A 50 -0.33 11.21 -17.36
C PRO A 50 -0.61 12.64 -16.88
N ASN A 51 -0.50 13.62 -17.78
CA ASN A 51 -0.74 15.05 -17.45
C ASN A 51 -2.10 15.32 -16.80
N LYS A 52 -3.14 14.57 -17.19
CA LYS A 52 -4.50 14.66 -16.62
C LYS A 52 -4.57 14.28 -15.14
N LEU A 53 -3.55 13.60 -14.61
CA LEU A 53 -3.47 13.15 -13.22
C LEU A 53 -2.49 13.99 -12.38
N LEU A 54 -1.87 15.04 -12.94
CA LEU A 54 -0.86 15.82 -12.21
C LEU A 54 -1.43 16.51 -10.98
N SER A 55 -2.64 17.05 -11.05
CA SER A 55 -3.29 17.66 -9.87
C SER A 55 -3.51 16.65 -8.74
N ALA A 56 -3.85 15.41 -9.07
CA ALA A 56 -3.98 14.34 -8.08
C ALA A 56 -2.61 13.90 -7.52
N ALA A 57 -1.58 13.84 -8.36
CA ALA A 57 -0.21 13.57 -7.91
C ALA A 57 0.33 14.68 -7.00
N GLU A 58 0.03 15.94 -7.29
CA GLU A 58 0.39 17.07 -6.43
C GLU A 58 -0.27 16.96 -5.05
N GLU A 59 -1.56 16.63 -5.01
CA GLU A 59 -2.28 16.45 -3.74
C GLU A 59 -1.74 15.28 -2.90
N LEU A 60 -1.39 14.15 -3.54
CA LEU A 60 -0.76 13.03 -2.83
C LEU A 60 0.65 13.36 -2.34
N PHE A 61 1.41 14.17 -3.08
CA PHE A 61 2.79 14.49 -2.74
C PHE A 61 2.91 15.54 -1.64
N TYR A 62 2.13 16.63 -1.73
CA TYR A 62 2.20 17.74 -0.78
C TYR A 62 1.20 17.59 0.38
N GLY A 63 0.29 16.61 0.32
CA GLY A 63 -0.90 16.58 1.15
C GLY A 63 -1.94 17.59 0.66
N LYS A 64 -3.08 17.73 1.34
CA LYS A 64 -4.13 18.70 0.97
C LYS A 64 -3.58 20.13 0.99
N THR A 65 -3.14 20.63 -0.17
CA THR A 65 -2.49 21.94 -0.30
C THR A 65 -3.23 22.92 -1.20
N SER A 66 -4.49 22.69 -1.58
CA SER A 66 -5.14 23.67 -2.46
C SER A 66 -6.62 23.89 -2.21
N ASP A 67 -6.96 25.17 -2.02
CA ASP A 67 -8.27 25.81 -2.25
C ASP A 67 -8.80 25.65 -3.71
N LYS A 68 -8.19 24.77 -4.51
CA LYS A 68 -8.46 24.58 -5.95
C LYS A 68 -9.20 23.27 -6.21
N GLY A 69 -10.49 23.25 -5.86
CA GLY A 69 -11.43 22.22 -6.29
C GLY A 69 -11.16 20.83 -5.70
N ASN A 70 -12.23 20.08 -5.45
CA ASN A 70 -12.10 18.68 -5.05
C ASN A 70 -11.48 17.91 -6.22
N VAL A 71 -10.24 17.42 -6.06
CA VAL A 71 -9.70 16.40 -6.95
C VAL A 71 -10.63 15.20 -6.88
N ASP A 72 -11.05 14.71 -8.04
CA ASP A 72 -11.95 13.56 -8.12
C ASP A 72 -11.25 12.33 -7.55
N MET A 73 -11.95 11.60 -6.69
CA MET A 73 -11.48 10.35 -6.08
C MET A 73 -10.95 9.39 -7.15
N LYS A 74 -11.59 9.34 -8.33
CA LYS A 74 -11.09 8.53 -9.44
C LYS A 74 -9.66 8.88 -9.84
N THR A 75 -9.36 10.17 -10.00
CA THR A 75 -8.00 10.61 -10.40
C THR A 75 -6.96 10.36 -9.32
N LEU A 76 -7.36 10.43 -8.05
CA LEU A 76 -6.51 10.07 -6.92
C LEU A 76 -6.18 8.57 -6.92
N THR A 77 -7.20 7.73 -7.07
CA THR A 77 -7.04 6.27 -7.13
C THR A 77 -6.25 5.84 -8.36
N ASP A 78 -6.45 6.48 -9.52
CA ASP A 78 -5.65 6.20 -10.73
C ASP A 78 -4.14 6.43 -10.45
N VAL A 79 -3.76 7.48 -9.71
CA VAL A 79 -2.36 7.73 -9.33
C VAL A 79 -1.86 6.68 -8.33
N MET A 80 -2.65 6.36 -7.30
CA MET A 80 -2.28 5.33 -6.33
C MET A 80 -2.06 3.97 -6.98
N PHE A 81 -2.92 3.58 -7.94
CA PHE A 81 -2.78 2.34 -8.68
C PHE A 81 -1.51 2.32 -9.54
N ILE A 82 -1.20 3.41 -10.26
CA ILE A 82 0.06 3.52 -11.02
C ILE A 82 1.27 3.35 -10.09
N MET A 83 1.23 3.93 -8.89
CA MET A 83 2.28 3.77 -7.90
C MET A 83 2.40 2.31 -7.43
N ALA A 84 1.27 1.67 -7.08
CA ALA A 84 1.22 0.28 -6.63
C ALA A 84 1.74 -0.68 -7.71
N GLU A 85 1.28 -0.54 -8.97
CA GLU A 85 1.74 -1.33 -10.11
C GLU A 85 3.24 -1.20 -10.34
N ASN A 86 3.78 0.02 -10.23
CA ASN A 86 5.21 0.23 -10.41
C ASN A 86 6.05 -0.22 -9.21
N ALA A 87 5.46 -0.29 -8.02
CA ALA A 87 6.12 -0.77 -6.80
C ALA A 87 6.16 -2.29 -6.71
N LEU A 88 5.09 -2.96 -7.17
CA LEU A 88 4.94 -4.41 -7.15
C LEU A 88 5.74 -5.05 -8.30
N VAL A 89 6.77 -5.83 -7.95
CA VAL A 89 7.71 -6.42 -8.92
C VAL A 89 7.34 -7.86 -9.23
N GLU A 90 7.05 -8.68 -8.21
CA GLU A 90 6.75 -10.10 -8.38
C GLU A 90 5.82 -10.59 -7.25
N PRO A 91 4.69 -11.25 -7.55
CA PRO A 91 4.04 -11.27 -8.87
C PRO A 91 3.71 -9.85 -9.32
N SER A 92 3.80 -9.59 -10.62
CA SER A 92 3.36 -8.33 -11.20
C SER A 92 1.83 -8.24 -11.21
N VAL A 93 1.28 -7.04 -11.40
CA VAL A 93 -0.18 -6.86 -11.57
C VAL A 93 -0.73 -7.72 -12.71
N LYS A 94 0.03 -7.88 -13.80
CA LYS A 94 -0.35 -8.76 -14.92
C LYS A 94 -0.43 -10.23 -14.52
N ASP A 95 0.51 -10.70 -13.70
CA ASP A 95 0.48 -12.08 -13.20
C ASP A 95 -0.76 -12.33 -12.33
N LEU A 96 -1.22 -11.32 -11.59
CA LEU A 96 -2.48 -11.39 -10.83
C LEU A 96 -3.69 -11.46 -11.78
N GLU A 97 -3.74 -10.58 -12.79
CA GLU A 97 -4.82 -10.55 -13.78
C GLU A 97 -4.93 -11.88 -14.54
N GLU A 98 -3.81 -12.52 -14.88
CA GLU A 98 -3.76 -13.81 -15.57
C GLU A 98 -4.42 -14.95 -14.79
N VAL A 99 -4.45 -14.86 -13.45
CA VAL A 99 -5.12 -15.82 -12.57
C VAL A 99 -6.49 -15.33 -12.07
N GLY A 100 -6.99 -14.22 -12.62
CA GLY A 100 -8.28 -13.64 -12.26
C GLY A 100 -8.30 -12.94 -10.91
N LEU A 101 -7.16 -12.40 -10.47
CA LEU A 101 -7.03 -11.59 -9.27
C LEU A 101 -6.78 -10.12 -9.65
N GLU A 102 -7.32 -9.22 -8.83
CA GLU A 102 -7.04 -7.79 -8.88
C GLU A 102 -6.58 -7.34 -7.49
N LEU A 103 -5.73 -6.31 -7.42
CA LEU A 103 -5.32 -5.76 -6.13
C LEU A 103 -6.55 -5.22 -5.37
N THR A 104 -6.68 -5.60 -4.10
CA THR A 104 -7.72 -5.06 -3.23
C THR A 104 -7.37 -3.66 -2.75
N ASP A 105 -8.36 -2.90 -2.27
CA ASP A 105 -8.16 -1.57 -1.71
C ASP A 105 -7.07 -1.57 -0.60
N GLU A 106 -7.11 -2.56 0.28
CA GLU A 106 -6.13 -2.74 1.37
C GLU A 106 -4.71 -2.97 0.83
N GLN A 107 -4.56 -3.77 -0.22
CA GLN A 107 -3.27 -4.03 -0.85
C GLN A 107 -2.73 -2.79 -1.57
N ILE A 108 -3.59 -2.02 -2.25
CA ILE A 108 -3.21 -0.76 -2.91
C ILE A 108 -2.71 0.25 -1.87
N VAL A 109 -3.43 0.40 -0.75
CA VAL A 109 -3.02 1.29 0.35
C VAL A 109 -1.71 0.82 0.98
N ALA A 110 -1.55 -0.49 1.23
CA ALA A 110 -0.31 -1.04 1.79
C ALA A 110 0.90 -0.78 0.87
N LEU A 111 0.75 -1.01 -0.44
CA LEU A 111 1.78 -0.70 -1.43
C LEU A 111 2.09 0.79 -1.48
N PHE A 112 1.06 1.64 -1.51
CA PHE A 112 1.25 3.10 -1.49
C PHE A 112 2.03 3.56 -0.25
N ASN A 113 1.64 3.10 0.95
CA ASN A 113 2.33 3.45 2.19
C ASN A 113 3.80 2.99 2.17
N TYR A 114 4.07 1.77 1.67
CA TYR A 114 5.43 1.29 1.44
C TYR A 114 6.23 2.25 0.54
N THR A 115 5.63 2.79 -0.53
CA THR A 115 6.35 3.75 -1.39
C THR A 115 6.76 5.03 -0.65
N GLN A 116 5.93 5.50 0.29
CA GLN A 116 6.19 6.73 1.05
C GLN A 116 7.22 6.49 2.16
N GLN A 117 7.01 5.48 3.00
CA GLN A 117 7.77 5.30 4.26
C GLN A 117 8.80 4.16 4.19
N GLY A 118 8.66 3.23 3.24
CA GLY A 118 9.50 2.03 3.14
C GLY A 118 9.03 0.92 4.07
N VAL A 119 9.89 -0.05 4.37
CA VAL A 119 9.54 -1.25 5.14
C VAL A 119 9.12 -0.94 6.60
N GLN A 120 9.48 0.23 7.13
CA GLN A 120 9.37 0.56 8.57
C GLN A 120 7.93 0.70 9.13
N GLU A 121 6.89 0.86 8.30
CA GLU A 121 5.49 0.98 8.79
C GLU A 121 4.60 -0.24 8.52
N LEU A 122 5.12 -1.28 7.88
CA LEU A 122 4.31 -2.47 7.56
C LEU A 122 4.15 -3.44 8.74
N GLU A 123 4.81 -3.16 9.87
CA GLU A 123 4.57 -3.88 11.13
C GLU A 123 3.14 -3.64 11.67
N SER A 124 2.51 -2.52 11.31
CA SER A 124 1.14 -2.15 11.74
C SER A 124 0.05 -3.10 11.20
N PHE A 125 0.31 -3.80 10.10
CA PHE A 125 -0.62 -4.78 9.52
C PHE A 125 -0.41 -6.20 10.05
N ARG A 126 0.58 -6.41 10.94
CA ARG A 126 0.89 -7.71 11.56
C ARG A 126 0.15 -7.94 12.87
N GLU A 127 -0.65 -6.98 13.34
CA GLU A 127 -1.64 -7.26 14.39
C GLU A 127 -2.75 -8.11 13.76
N GLU A 128 -2.67 -9.43 13.97
CA GLU A 128 -3.74 -10.37 13.66
C GLU A 128 -5.03 -9.87 14.32
N PRO A 129 -6.20 -9.91 13.64
CA PRO A 129 -7.46 -9.80 14.36
C PRO A 129 -7.54 -10.98 15.33
N GLU A 130 -7.52 -10.70 16.64
CA GLU A 130 -7.80 -11.69 17.67
C GLU A 130 -9.05 -12.47 17.28
N ASP A 131 -8.93 -13.80 17.23
CA ASP A 131 -10.04 -14.74 17.04
C ASP A 131 -11.16 -14.40 18.03
N ASN A 132 -12.20 -13.72 17.55
CA ASN A 132 -13.46 -13.60 18.27
C ASN A 132 -14.29 -14.86 18.02
N ASP A 133 -13.81 -16.00 18.51
CA ASP A 133 -14.59 -17.23 18.60
C ASP A 133 -15.23 -17.36 19.98
N GLY A 134 -16.52 -17.01 20.04
CA GLY A 134 -17.51 -17.90 20.63
C GLY A 134 -17.75 -17.87 22.15
N ALA A 135 -18.89 -17.26 22.48
CA ALA A 135 -19.89 -17.79 23.41
C ALA A 135 -19.61 -17.78 24.93
N ASN A 136 -20.31 -16.87 25.61
CA ASN A 136 -21.12 -17.32 26.75
C ASN A 136 -22.48 -16.61 26.73
N ASP A 137 -23.42 -17.24 26.03
CA ASP A 137 -24.84 -17.00 26.21
C ASP A 137 -25.25 -17.52 27.60
N LYS A 138 -25.64 -16.62 28.50
CA LYS A 138 -26.60 -16.93 29.56
C LYS A 138 -27.61 -15.81 29.65
N GLN A 139 -28.73 -16.04 28.97
CA GLN A 139 -30.06 -15.60 29.37
C GLN A 139 -30.17 -15.35 30.89
N THR A 140 -30.61 -14.16 31.27
CA THR A 140 -31.66 -14.06 32.30
C THR A 140 -32.56 -12.87 31.98
N VAL A 141 -33.81 -13.19 31.67
CA VAL A 141 -34.91 -12.28 31.41
C VAL A 141 -35.56 -11.93 32.76
N GLN A 142 -36.04 -10.68 32.90
CA GLN A 142 -37.00 -10.18 33.89
C GLN A 142 -36.43 -9.98 35.32
N THR A 143 -36.69 -8.85 36.01
CA THR A 143 -38.02 -8.33 36.34
C THR A 143 -38.08 -6.81 36.57
N LYS A 144 -38.98 -6.17 35.81
CA LYS A 144 -39.99 -5.15 36.18
C LYS A 144 -39.99 -4.48 37.57
N THR A 145 -40.29 -3.16 37.50
CA THR A 145 -41.15 -2.35 38.41
C THR A 145 -40.46 -1.83 39.70
N LYS A 146 -40.48 -0.54 40.06
CA LYS A 146 -41.47 0.53 39.94
C LYS A 146 -40.79 1.90 40.05
#